data_AF-A0ABD3QBU2-F1
#
_entry.id   AF-A0ABD3QBU2-F1
#
_cell.length_a   1.000
_cell.length_b   1.000
_cell.length_c   1.000
_cell.angle_alpha   90.00
_cell.angle_beta   90.00
_cell.angle_gamma   90.00
#
_symmetry.space_group_name_H-M   'P 1'
#
loop_
_entity.id
_entity.type
_entity.pdbx_description
1 polymer ?
#
loop_
_entity_poly.entity_id
_entity_poly.type
_entity_poly.pdbx_seq_one_letter_code
_entity_poly.pdbx_strand_id
1 'polypeptide(L)'
;MQSEQLIAIARHHFEKKGYRVHSGLQFGCELVLYADSPGRVHSDFCVMVVGPKEPLDWRRIQTLVRSMPGLHKTLIIACVKRFDDSRTVPDIKDEMQVDKVDYLQNKVEELAIASEHAPFKHKNIKGVGMQVKPS
;
A
#
# COMPACT_ATOMS: atom_id res chain seq x y z
N MET A 1 12.52 9.58 -12.88
CA MET A 1 13.28 8.35 -12.62
C MET A 1 13.20 7.84 -11.17
N GLN A 2 12.86 8.65 -10.16
CA GLN A 2 12.82 8.16 -8.76
C GLN A 2 11.59 7.28 -8.42
N SER A 3 10.40 7.55 -8.99
CA SER A 3 9.14 6.87 -8.60
C SER A 3 9.10 5.36 -8.95
N GLU A 4 9.53 4.96 -10.16
CA GLU A 4 9.47 3.55 -10.59
C GLU A 4 10.35 2.63 -9.74
N GLN A 5 11.52 3.11 -9.30
CA GLN A 5 12.41 2.36 -8.42
C GLN A 5 11.77 2.13 -7.04
N LEU A 6 11.12 3.14 -6.47
CA LEU A 6 10.40 3.01 -5.19
C LEU A 6 9.26 1.99 -5.31
N ILE A 7 8.53 2.01 -6.43
CA ILE A 7 7.46 1.05 -6.72
C ILE A 7 8.02 -0.37 -6.82
N ALA A 8 9.15 -0.56 -7.49
CA ALA A 8 9.81 -1.86 -7.58
C ALA A 8 10.25 -2.41 -6.21
N ILE A 9 10.79 -1.56 -5.33
CA ILE A 9 11.18 -1.93 -3.96
C ILE A 9 9.94 -2.33 -3.14
N ALA A 10 8.89 -1.51 -3.18
CA ALA A 10 7.64 -1.79 -2.48
C ALA A 10 7.00 -3.09 -2.97
N ARG A 11 6.99 -3.33 -4.29
CA ARG A 11 6.53 -4.58 -4.89
C ARG A 11 7.27 -5.79 -4.33
N HIS A 12 8.61 -5.77 -4.39
CA HIS A 12 9.43 -6.87 -3.89
C HIS A 12 9.21 -7.14 -2.39
N HIS A 13 9.01 -6.10 -1.60
CA HIS A 13 8.68 -6.23 -0.17
C HIS A 13 7.38 -6.99 0.06
N PHE A 14 6.31 -6.66 -0.67
CA PHE A 14 5.03 -7.35 -0.52
C PHE A 14 5.01 -8.75 -1.16
N GLU A 15 5.76 -8.97 -2.24
CA GLU A 15 5.95 -10.31 -2.83
C GLU A 15 6.68 -11.24 -1.84
N LYS A 16 7.71 -10.75 -1.15
CA LYS A 16 8.38 -11.49 -0.06
C LYS A 16 7.46 -11.81 1.12
N LYS A 17 6.42 -11.01 1.35
CA LYS A 17 5.37 -11.29 2.34
C LYS A 17 4.32 -12.30 1.85
N GLY A 18 4.44 -12.81 0.62
CA GLY A 18 3.56 -13.82 0.04
C GLY A 18 2.38 -13.27 -0.76
N TYR A 19 2.28 -11.95 -0.95
CA TYR A 19 1.22 -11.37 -1.78
C TYR A 19 1.55 -11.49 -3.27
N ARG A 20 0.52 -11.67 -4.10
CA ARG A 20 0.64 -11.38 -5.53
C ARG A 20 0.40 -9.89 -5.76
N VAL A 21 1.37 -9.22 -6.36
CA VAL A 21 1.37 -7.76 -6.52
C VAL A 21 1.09 -7.38 -7.97
N HIS A 22 0.11 -6.51 -8.19
CA HIS A 22 -0.23 -6.00 -9.53
C HIS A 22 -0.28 -4.46 -9.54
N SER A 23 -0.42 -3.87 -10.73
CA SER A 23 -0.61 -2.43 -10.90
C SER A 23 -1.92 -1.98 -10.24
N GLY A 24 -1.86 -0.94 -9.42
CA GLY A 24 -3.02 -0.33 -8.77
C GLY A 24 -3.67 0.80 -9.55
N LEU A 25 -3.26 1.03 -10.80
CA LEU A 25 -3.64 2.21 -11.59
C LEU A 25 -5.16 2.40 -11.70
N GLN A 26 -5.91 1.31 -11.86
CA GLN A 26 -7.38 1.32 -11.94
C GLN A 26 -8.06 1.84 -10.65
N PHE A 27 -7.34 1.82 -9.53
CA PHE A 27 -7.81 2.25 -8.21
C PHE A 27 -7.15 3.56 -7.75
N GLY A 28 -6.34 4.20 -8.60
CA GLY A 28 -5.65 5.45 -8.31
C GLY A 28 -4.40 5.33 -7.42
N CYS A 29 -3.87 4.12 -7.25
CA CYS A 29 -2.68 3.83 -6.42
C CYS A 29 -1.59 3.10 -7.23
N GLU A 30 -0.39 2.97 -6.69
CA GLU A 30 0.72 2.32 -7.40
C GLU A 30 0.54 0.80 -7.50
N LEU A 31 0.17 0.14 -6.40
CA LEU A 31 0.10 -1.32 -6.33
C LEU A 31 -1.20 -1.81 -5.70
N VAL A 32 -1.59 -3.03 -6.03
CA VAL A 32 -2.63 -3.79 -5.33
C VAL A 32 -2.11 -5.16 -4.93
N LEU A 33 -2.59 -5.66 -3.80
CA LEU A 33 -2.16 -6.92 -3.22
C LEU A 33 -3.31 -7.93 -3.22
N TYR A 34 -3.01 -9.15 -3.67
CA TYR A 34 -3.92 -10.28 -3.64
C TYR A 34 -3.36 -11.37 -2.72
N ALA A 35 -4.22 -11.97 -1.90
CA ALA A 35 -3.88 -13.13 -1.09
C ALA A 35 -3.66 -14.42 -1.91
N ASP A 36 -4.22 -14.49 -3.14
CA ASP A 36 -4.07 -15.61 -4.07
C ASP A 36 -4.16 -15.11 -5.53
N SER A 37 -4.25 -16.02 -6.50
CA SER A 37 -4.40 -15.74 -7.93
C SER A 37 -5.50 -14.69 -8.23
N PRO A 38 -5.20 -13.61 -8.98
CA PRO A 38 -6.16 -12.57 -9.37
C PRO A 38 -7.37 -13.06 -10.16
N GLY A 39 -7.27 -14.25 -10.79
CA GLY A 39 -8.40 -14.88 -11.47
C GLY A 39 -9.40 -15.54 -10.51
N ARG A 40 -9.06 -15.69 -9.23
CA ARG A 40 -9.88 -16.35 -8.20
C ARG A 40 -10.36 -15.39 -7.11
N VAL A 41 -9.55 -14.41 -6.74
CA VAL A 41 -9.83 -13.49 -5.63
C VAL A 41 -9.67 -12.04 -6.05
N HIS A 42 -10.41 -11.16 -5.38
CA HIS A 42 -10.18 -9.71 -5.49
C HIS A 42 -8.95 -9.30 -4.70
N SER A 43 -8.38 -8.14 -5.05
CA SER A 43 -7.36 -7.52 -4.20
C SER A 43 -7.99 -6.91 -2.96
N ASP A 44 -7.40 -7.18 -1.81
CA ASP A 44 -7.84 -6.65 -0.50
C ASP A 44 -7.21 -5.28 -0.21
N PHE A 45 -6.00 -5.05 -0.73
CA PHE A 45 -5.21 -3.86 -0.41
C PHE A 45 -4.86 -3.05 -1.65
N CYS A 46 -4.95 -1.73 -1.49
CA CYS A 46 -4.34 -0.72 -2.35
C CYS A 46 -3.12 -0.14 -1.64
N VAL A 47 -2.01 0.04 -2.36
CA VAL A 47 -0.77 0.56 -1.79
C VAL A 47 -0.41 1.88 -2.46
N MET A 48 -0.35 2.93 -1.65
CA MET A 48 0.24 4.20 -2.02
C MET A 48 1.72 4.19 -1.65
N VAL A 49 2.60 4.26 -2.65
CA VAL A 49 4.06 4.25 -2.43
C VAL A 49 4.56 5.69 -2.34
N VAL A 50 5.34 5.98 -1.29
CA VAL A 50 5.89 7.33 -1.04
C VAL A 50 7.39 7.29 -0.78
N GLY A 51 8.10 8.30 -1.31
CA GLY A 51 9.52 8.49 -1.02
C GLY A 51 9.78 9.10 0.36
N PRO A 52 11.03 9.05 0.86
CA PRO A 52 11.38 9.52 2.20
C PRO A 52 11.51 11.05 2.28
N LYS A 53 11.75 11.71 1.14
CA LYS A 53 11.91 13.17 1.02
C LYS A 53 10.72 13.84 0.34
N GLU A 54 9.73 13.05 -0.10
CA GLU A 54 8.54 13.57 -0.76
C GLU A 54 7.53 13.99 0.31
N PRO A 55 7.06 15.25 0.28
CA PRO A 55 6.00 15.67 1.18
C PRO A 55 4.75 14.85 0.88
N LEU A 56 4.13 14.35 1.93
CA LEU A 56 2.93 13.54 1.82
C LEU A 56 1.73 14.42 1.43
N ASP A 57 1.25 14.29 0.20
CA ASP A 57 0.09 15.07 -0.26
C ASP A 57 -1.20 14.59 0.43
N TRP A 58 -1.68 15.42 1.36
CA TRP A 58 -2.92 15.16 2.10
C TRP A 58 -4.13 14.99 1.18
N ARG A 59 -4.22 15.74 0.07
CA ARG A 59 -5.37 15.64 -0.85
C ARG A 59 -5.40 14.28 -1.54
N ARG A 60 -4.23 13.78 -1.93
CA ARG A 60 -4.07 12.45 -2.50
C ARG A 60 -4.51 11.36 -1.54
N ILE A 61 -4.07 11.44 -0.27
CA ILE A 61 -4.50 10.51 0.78
C ILE A 61 -6.01 10.57 0.96
N GLN A 62 -6.57 11.77 1.15
CA GLN A 62 -8.00 11.94 1.38
C GLN A 62 -8.84 11.36 0.23
N THR A 63 -8.37 11.54 -1.01
CA THR A 63 -9.02 11.00 -2.20
C THR A 63 -9.01 9.47 -2.20
N LEU A 64 -7.86 8.86 -1.91
CA LEU A 64 -7.74 7.41 -1.84
C LEU A 64 -8.58 6.82 -0.70
N VAL A 65 -8.47 7.38 0.50
CA VAL A 65 -9.24 6.94 1.68
C VAL A 65 -10.74 7.02 1.43
N ARG A 66 -11.22 8.05 0.71
CA ARG A 66 -12.65 8.18 0.37
C ARG A 66 -13.12 7.11 -0.62
N SER A 67 -12.26 6.67 -1.54
CA SER A 67 -12.60 5.68 -2.56
C SER A 67 -12.58 4.25 -2.02
N MET A 68 -11.73 3.96 -1.02
CA MET A 68 -11.52 2.63 -0.47
C MET A 68 -12.81 1.87 -0.07
N PRO A 69 -13.78 2.48 0.65
CA PRO A 69 -15.03 1.79 1.00
C PRO A 69 -15.86 1.38 -0.21
N GLY A 70 -15.95 2.25 -1.23
CA GLY A 70 -16.69 1.95 -2.46
C GLY A 70 -16.02 0.87 -3.32
N LEU A 71 -14.72 0.67 -3.13
CA LEU A 71 -13.93 -0.35 -3.82
C LEU A 71 -13.81 -1.66 -3.01
N HIS A 72 -14.30 -1.68 -1.76
CA HIS A 72 -14.07 -2.75 -0.78
C HIS A 72 -12.57 -3.09 -0.63
N LYS A 73 -11.74 -2.06 -0.44
CA LYS A 73 -10.29 -2.20 -0.28
C LYS A 73 -9.81 -1.47 0.96
N THR A 74 -8.65 -1.88 1.46
CA THR A 74 -7.92 -1.17 2.52
C THR A 74 -6.72 -0.45 1.92
N LEU A 75 -6.50 0.82 2.28
CA LEU A 75 -5.34 1.59 1.82
C LEU A 75 -4.15 1.35 2.76
N ILE A 76 -3.00 1.03 2.19
CA ILE A 76 -1.70 0.98 2.84
C ILE A 76 -0.86 2.15 2.32
N ILE A 77 -0.31 2.97 3.22
CA ILE A 77 0.72 3.96 2.86
C ILE A 77 2.09 3.35 3.13
N ALA A 78 2.84 3.04 2.07
CA ALA A 78 4.15 2.40 2.13
C ALA A 78 5.25 3.43 1.85
N CYS A 79 6.04 3.77 2.87
CA CYS A 79 7.19 4.65 2.74
C CYS A 79 8.45 3.84 2.53
N VAL A 80 9.17 4.11 1.44
CA VAL A 80 10.44 3.47 1.14
C VAL A 80 11.56 4.37 1.66
N LYS A 81 12.33 3.86 2.62
CA LYS A 81 13.48 4.57 3.21
C LYS A 81 14.76 3.81 2.86
N ARG A 82 15.85 4.55 2.61
CA ARG A 82 17.18 3.94 2.55
C ARG A 82 17.65 3.64 3.97
N PHE A 83 18.32 2.52 4.16
CA PHE A 83 19.05 2.23 5.39
C PHE A 83 20.29 3.15 5.43
N ASP A 84 20.30 4.12 6.34
CA ASP A 84 21.51 4.83 6.74
C ASP A 84 22.19 4.03 7.86
N ASP A 85 22.64 2.80 7.58
CA ASP A 85 23.52 2.13 8.52
C ASP A 85 24.94 2.59 8.21
N SER A 86 25.58 3.30 9.14
CA SER A 86 27.02 3.65 9.08
C SER A 86 27.93 2.41 9.23
N ARG A 87 27.39 1.22 8.94
CA ARG A 87 28.08 -0.06 8.96
C ARG A 87 28.25 -0.50 7.52
N THR A 88 29.49 -0.40 7.06
CA THR A 88 29.99 -0.97 5.80
C THR A 88 29.50 -2.41 5.65
N VAL A 89 28.49 -2.61 4.81
CA VAL A 89 28.10 -3.94 4.35
C VAL A 89 29.19 -4.41 3.37
N PRO A 90 29.83 -5.58 3.58
CA PRO A 90 30.86 -6.05 2.67
C PRO A 90 30.29 -6.30 1.27
N ASP A 91 31.02 -5.85 0.25
CA ASP A 91 30.73 -6.04 -1.18
C ASP A 91 30.47 -7.52 -1.51
N ILE A 92 29.21 -7.94 -1.53
CA ILE A 92 28.81 -9.20 -2.16
C ILE A 92 28.56 -8.89 -3.63
N LYS A 93 29.60 -9.09 -4.45
CA LYS A 93 29.51 -9.09 -5.90
C LYS A 93 28.83 -10.37 -6.36
N ASP A 94 27.49 -10.36 -6.37
CA ASP A 94 26.76 -11.37 -7.14
C ASP A 94 26.25 -10.76 -8.46
N GLU A 95 26.62 -11.42 -9.54
CA GLU A 95 26.45 -11.01 -10.92
C GLU A 95 25.10 -11.49 -11.44
N MET A 96 24.07 -10.64 -11.35
CA MET A 96 22.97 -10.66 -12.29
C MET A 96 22.54 -9.22 -12.58
N GLN A 97 22.89 -8.75 -13.78
CA GLN A 97 22.52 -7.44 -14.31
C GLN A 97 21.09 -7.49 -14.84
N VAL A 98 20.16 -6.95 -14.05
CA VAL A 98 18.97 -6.26 -14.55
C VAL A 98 18.86 -5.03 -13.66
N ASP A 99 19.10 -3.83 -14.22
CA ASP A 99 18.96 -2.51 -13.59
C ASP A 99 18.92 -2.53 -12.06
N LYS A 100 20.07 -2.70 -11.41
CA LYS A 100 20.22 -3.11 -10.00
C LYS A 100 19.55 -2.11 -9.04
N VAL A 101 18.25 -2.29 -8.81
CA VAL A 101 17.55 -1.73 -7.66
C VAL A 101 18.08 -2.47 -6.44
N ASP A 102 18.81 -1.76 -5.58
CA ASP A 102 19.37 -2.36 -4.36
C ASP A 102 18.25 -2.58 -3.33
N TYR A 103 17.65 -3.76 -3.38
CA TYR A 103 16.59 -4.15 -2.45
C TYR A 103 17.10 -4.38 -1.01
N LEU A 104 18.41 -4.55 -0.80
CA LEU A 104 18.99 -4.82 0.52
C LEU A 104 19.25 -3.53 1.30
N GLN A 105 19.53 -2.43 0.62
CA GLN A 105 19.74 -1.11 1.23
C GLN A 105 18.45 -0.33 1.47
N ASN A 106 17.27 -0.87 1.18
CA ASN A 106 15.99 -0.17 1.33
C ASN A 106 15.05 -0.91 2.27
N LYS A 107 14.40 -0.16 3.16
CA LYS A 107 13.37 -0.63 4.08
C LYS A 107 12.03 0.00 3.69
N VAL A 108 10.99 -0.82 3.65
CA VAL A 108 9.61 -0.36 3.46
C VAL A 108 8.90 -0.30 4.81
N GLU A 109 8.41 0.88 5.16
CA GLU A 109 7.61 1.12 6.37
C GLU A 109 6.14 1.32 5.99
N GLU A 110 5.27 0.49 6.56
CA GLU A 110 3.81 0.58 6.41
C GLU A 110 3.29 1.62 7.42
N LEU A 111 3.28 2.89 7.00
CA LEU A 111 3.03 4.04 7.89
C LEU A 111 1.61 4.09 8.43
N ALA A 112 0.64 3.65 7.64
CA ALA A 112 -0.77 3.65 8.02
C ALA A 112 -1.54 2.59 7.24
N ILE A 113 -2.54 2.02 7.90
CA ILE A 113 -3.56 1.16 7.32
C ILE A 113 -4.90 1.85 7.56
N ALA A 114 -5.53 2.30 6.50
CA ALA A 114 -6.85 2.92 6.55
C ALA A 114 -7.85 1.95 5.91
N SER A 115 -8.59 1.23 6.76
CA SER A 115 -9.78 0.49 6.32
C SER A 115 -11.02 1.37 6.44
N GLU A 116 -12.08 0.93 5.80
CA GLU A 116 -13.42 1.44 6.02
C GLU A 116 -13.76 1.50 7.52
N HIS A 117 -14.17 2.70 7.97
CA HIS A 117 -14.63 3.02 9.32
C HIS A 117 -13.60 2.91 10.45
N ALA A 118 -13.46 4.01 11.21
CA ALA A 118 -12.91 3.95 12.55
C ALA A 118 -13.71 2.89 13.37
N PRO A 119 -13.04 2.05 14.18
CA PRO A 119 -13.64 0.89 14.86
C PRO A 119 -14.66 1.25 15.96
N PHE A 120 -15.11 2.49 16.08
CA PHE A 120 -16.05 2.96 17.11
C PHE A 120 -17.51 2.56 16.84
N LYS A 121 -17.78 1.63 15.93
CA LYS A 121 -19.11 1.05 15.75
C LYS A 121 -19.40 0.07 16.89
N HIS A 122 -19.71 0.60 18.07
CA HIS A 122 -20.36 -0.18 19.11
C HIS A 122 -21.75 -0.58 18.60
N LYS A 123 -21.88 -1.81 18.08
CA LYS A 123 -23.19 -2.44 17.95
C LYS A 123 -23.72 -2.66 19.36
N ASN A 124 -24.62 -1.78 19.81
CA ASN A 124 -25.67 -2.10 20.78
C ASN A 124 -26.67 -0.94 20.88
N ILE A 125 -27.59 -0.86 19.92
CA ILE A 125 -28.88 -0.18 20.14
C ILE A 125 -29.98 -1.05 19.54
N LYS A 126 -30.85 -1.56 20.41
CA LYS A 126 -32.14 -2.15 20.07
C LYS A 126 -32.99 -1.04 19.44
N GLY A 127 -33.31 -1.16 18.15
CA GLY A 127 -34.19 -0.26 17.43
C GLY A 127 -33.46 0.69 16.47
N VAL A 128 -33.17 0.21 15.26
CA VAL A 128 -32.82 1.08 14.12
C VAL A 128 -33.50 0.50 12.88
N GLY A 129 -34.58 1.14 12.43
CA GLY A 129 -35.46 0.60 11.39
C GLY A 129 -36.59 1.54 10.97
N MET A 130 -36.39 2.86 11.04
CA MET A 130 -37.33 3.81 10.44
C MET A 130 -36.57 4.93 9.74
N GLN A 131 -36.16 4.66 8.49
CA GLN A 131 -35.95 5.72 7.51
C GLN A 131 -37.30 5.98 6.83
N VAL A 132 -38.02 7.00 7.31
CA VAL A 132 -39.28 7.42 6.67
C VAL A 132 -38.91 8.33 5.50
N LYS A 133 -39.41 8.02 4.30
CA LYS A 133 -39.25 8.89 3.12
C LYS A 133 -40.11 10.15 3.29
N PRO A 134 -39.59 11.34 2.95
CA PRO A 134 -40.42 12.54 2.90
C PRO A 134 -41.39 12.45 1.72
N SER A 135 -42.65 12.79 2.00
CA SER A 135 -43.72 13.05 1.03
C SER A 135 -43.51 14.37 0.30
#